data_AF-A0AAN8QWH4-F1
#
_entry.id   AF-A0AAN8QWH4-F1
#
_cell.length_a   1.000
_cell.length_b   1.000
_cell.length_c   1.000
_cell.angle_alpha   90.00
_cell.angle_beta   90.00
_cell.angle_gamma   90.00
#
_symmetry.space_group_name_H-M   'P 1'
#
loop_
_entity.id
_entity.type
_entity.pdbx_description
1 polymer ?
#
loop_
_entity_poly.entity_id
_entity_poly.type
_entity_poly.pdbx_seq_one_letter_code
_entity_poly.pdbx_strand_id
1 'polypeptide(L)'
;MQVKDTEKAKMLTLQEQRIRIQQLERQTQAEYSAAKEILENDQKSPQGGSTLGRSLPKPGPSMESIVEREKRRQCTLTEQHNRLQCAVRAKESQLLEMEPDMKVLELDSIADDDEQHYDQRVRQLENSLEKMTIKITEAERIQKTYLRVCDHLHREVCEMPMALDQLQNSVVSGQTELGKVALMSHTAVAAVDCTKSQLVHMERQLMVERRMMEKGLTERRGVKEKEVESRLEREREGERRSSRVAQKLKEQGRRGSSAREGLAEETAPIRAQQTAAASITPQSIFKLVEDIDALREALSCTDLQELETRLVSQQATREQLHTQMTQCEELVSQSMETLAALELQYARLKFSAGPGSDRFEQLKEEMQVELEQEEERCSQWEAKLGRAQSVLHGVEQGVNNLFFRISCVHVKDSPKELGDLDATEKLREIGVRLPTLQTTASEKIEENTADHEKVWSFLEQSTMMEPRNFKRASSPVYNSASEDTFQFRSLEEDCSLTREEIKRRSIQLIEAHQPKKKAQRGTKKS
;
A
#
# COMPACT_ATOMS: atom_id res chain seq x y z
N MET A 1 -8.39 -37.86 -11.45
CA MET A 1 -8.43 -38.94 -12.46
C MET A 1 -7.78 -40.23 -11.96
N GLN A 2 -6.61 -40.15 -11.31
CA GLN A 2 -5.83 -41.33 -10.87
C GLN A 2 -6.56 -42.34 -9.94
N VAL A 3 -7.52 -41.92 -9.09
CA VAL A 3 -8.21 -42.85 -8.18
C VAL A 3 -9.16 -43.81 -8.92
N LYS A 4 -9.87 -43.34 -9.95
CA LYS A 4 -10.83 -44.17 -10.70
C LYS A 4 -10.14 -45.23 -11.56
N ASP A 5 -8.93 -44.95 -12.03
CA ASP A 5 -8.14 -45.89 -12.83
C ASP A 5 -7.56 -47.01 -11.96
N THR A 6 -7.18 -46.70 -10.71
CA THR A 6 -6.72 -47.73 -9.75
C THR A 6 -7.83 -48.68 -9.30
N GLU A 7 -9.08 -48.21 -9.16
CA GLU A 7 -10.21 -49.08 -8.79
C GLU A 7 -10.61 -50.01 -9.94
N LYS A 8 -10.58 -49.51 -11.19
CA LYS A 8 -10.79 -50.36 -12.38
C LYS A 8 -9.71 -51.43 -12.53
N ALA A 9 -8.45 -51.07 -12.30
CA ALA A 9 -7.34 -52.03 -12.34
C ALA A 9 -7.51 -53.13 -11.27
N LYS A 10 -7.88 -52.76 -10.03
CA LYS A 10 -8.14 -53.73 -8.94
C LYS A 10 -9.31 -54.67 -9.25
N MET A 11 -10.39 -54.15 -9.84
CA MET A 11 -11.54 -54.97 -10.25
C MET A 11 -11.19 -55.96 -11.37
N LEU A 12 -10.38 -55.55 -12.34
CA LEU A 12 -9.89 -56.44 -13.41
C LEU A 12 -9.01 -57.56 -12.82
N THR A 13 -8.08 -57.25 -11.91
CA THR A 13 -7.22 -58.26 -11.27
C THR A 13 -8.02 -59.27 -10.42
N LEU A 14 -9.08 -58.83 -9.74
CA LEU A 14 -9.97 -59.73 -8.98
C LEU A 14 -10.79 -60.65 -9.90
N GLN A 15 -11.18 -60.17 -11.08
CA GLN A 15 -11.90 -60.97 -12.07
C GLN A 15 -11.00 -62.05 -12.68
N GLU A 16 -9.74 -61.71 -12.98
CA GLU A 16 -8.74 -62.67 -13.47
C GLU A 16 -8.43 -63.75 -12.43
N GLN A 17 -8.29 -63.37 -11.16
CA GLN A 17 -8.09 -64.32 -10.06
C GLN A 17 -9.27 -65.30 -9.92
N ARG A 18 -10.52 -64.84 -10.08
CA ARG A 18 -11.71 -65.70 -10.05
C ARG A 18 -11.75 -66.71 -11.19
N ILE A 19 -11.37 -66.30 -12.40
CA ILE A 19 -11.32 -67.20 -13.56
C ILE A 19 -10.25 -68.28 -13.35
N ARG A 20 -9.11 -67.91 -12.77
CA ARG A 20 -8.02 -68.85 -12.49
C ARG A 20 -8.40 -69.88 -11.42
N ILE A 21 -9.11 -69.47 -10.37
CA ILE A 21 -9.65 -70.39 -9.35
C ILE A 21 -10.64 -71.39 -10.00
N GLN A 22 -11.56 -70.92 -10.85
CA GLN A 22 -12.48 -71.81 -11.57
C GLN A 22 -11.78 -72.80 -12.52
N GLN A 23 -10.62 -72.43 -13.09
CA GLN A 23 -9.84 -73.36 -13.90
C GLN A 23 -9.17 -74.45 -13.05
N LEU A 24 -8.62 -74.08 -11.89
CA LEU A 24 -8.02 -75.02 -10.94
C LEU A 24 -9.07 -75.99 -10.36
N GLU A 25 -10.28 -75.51 -10.07
CA GLU A 25 -11.39 -76.36 -9.62
C GLU A 25 -11.81 -77.39 -10.69
N ARG A 26 -11.84 -76.99 -11.97
CA ARG A 26 -12.12 -77.94 -13.06
C ARG A 26 -11.01 -78.96 -13.25
N GLN A 27 -9.74 -78.57 -13.10
CA GLN A 27 -8.59 -79.48 -13.19
C GLN A 27 -8.59 -80.50 -12.06
N THR A 28 -8.76 -80.05 -10.83
CA THR A 28 -8.86 -80.94 -9.66
C THR A 28 -10.06 -81.90 -9.75
N GLN A 29 -11.19 -81.45 -10.28
CA GLN A 29 -12.34 -82.32 -10.51
C GLN A 29 -12.10 -83.35 -11.64
N ALA A 30 -11.37 -82.98 -12.69
CA ALA A 30 -10.96 -83.90 -13.76
C ALA A 30 -9.97 -84.97 -13.25
N GLU A 31 -8.96 -84.57 -12.47
CA GLU A 31 -8.02 -85.50 -11.84
C GLU A 31 -8.72 -86.46 -10.87
N TYR A 32 -9.67 -85.96 -10.08
CA TYR A 32 -10.48 -86.81 -9.21
C TYR A 32 -11.32 -87.83 -10.00
N SER A 33 -11.89 -87.42 -11.14
CA SER A 33 -12.65 -88.33 -12.01
C SER A 33 -11.76 -89.40 -12.65
N ALA A 34 -10.54 -89.05 -13.06
CA ALA A 34 -9.56 -89.99 -13.61
C ALA A 34 -9.09 -91.00 -12.55
N ALA A 35 -8.82 -90.54 -11.32
CA ALA A 35 -8.47 -91.42 -10.20
C ALA A 35 -9.62 -92.38 -9.84
N LYS A 36 -10.87 -91.90 -9.94
CA LYS A 36 -12.06 -92.73 -9.71
C LYS A 36 -12.24 -93.80 -10.80
N GLU A 37 -12.00 -93.48 -12.07
CA GLU A 37 -12.03 -94.47 -13.16
C GLU A 37 -10.93 -95.54 -13.01
N ILE A 38 -9.73 -95.17 -12.56
CA ILE A 38 -8.65 -96.14 -12.32
C ILE A 38 -9.05 -97.12 -11.20
N LEU A 39 -9.60 -96.61 -10.09
CA LEU A 39 -10.08 -97.44 -8.99
C LEU A 39 -11.28 -98.33 -9.38
N GLU A 40 -12.16 -97.87 -10.26
CA GLU A 40 -13.31 -98.65 -10.73
C GLU A 40 -12.90 -99.72 -11.76
N ASN A 41 -11.85 -99.47 -12.55
CA ASN A 41 -11.27 -100.45 -13.48
C ASN A 41 -10.48 -101.56 -12.76
N ASP A 42 -9.80 -101.24 -11.65
CA ASP A 42 -9.14 -102.24 -10.81
C ASP A 42 -10.14 -103.18 -10.11
N GLN A 43 -11.40 -102.77 -9.91
CA GLN A 43 -12.47 -103.62 -9.40
C GLN A 43 -13.19 -104.46 -10.48
N LYS A 44 -12.98 -104.17 -11.78
CA LYS A 44 -13.62 -104.86 -12.91
C LYS A 44 -12.69 -105.81 -13.68
N SER A 45 -11.48 -106.09 -13.20
CA SER A 45 -10.65 -107.15 -13.78
C SER A 45 -11.31 -108.53 -13.58
N PRO A 46 -11.57 -109.32 -14.63
CA PRO A 46 -12.21 -110.63 -14.50
C PRO A 46 -11.29 -111.63 -13.79
N GLN A 47 -11.82 -112.28 -12.74
CA GLN A 47 -11.37 -113.59 -12.32
C GLN A 47 -11.48 -114.56 -13.51
N GLY A 48 -10.34 -114.93 -14.09
CA GLY A 48 -10.18 -116.08 -14.97
C GLY A 48 -8.72 -116.51 -14.89
N GLY A 49 -8.33 -117.73 -14.62
CA GLY A 49 -9.03 -118.99 -14.46
C GLY A 49 -7.96 -120.05 -14.69
N SER A 50 -7.67 -120.89 -13.71
CA SER A 50 -7.10 -122.21 -14.01
C SER A 50 -7.56 -123.22 -12.98
N THR A 51 -8.46 -124.06 -13.44
CA THR A 51 -8.92 -125.30 -12.85
C THR A 51 -7.76 -126.29 -12.79
N LEU A 52 -7.50 -126.87 -11.62
CA LEU A 52 -6.72 -128.10 -11.51
C LEU A 52 -7.46 -129.08 -10.62
N GLY A 53 -8.14 -130.02 -11.27
CA GLY A 53 -8.61 -131.25 -10.63
C GLY A 53 -7.43 -132.06 -10.12
N ARG A 54 -7.63 -132.78 -9.01
CA ARG A 54 -6.66 -133.77 -8.53
C ARG A 54 -7.36 -135.07 -8.17
N SER A 55 -7.48 -135.93 -9.17
CA SER A 55 -7.40 -137.37 -8.98
C SER A 55 -5.92 -137.76 -8.76
N LEU A 56 -5.64 -138.34 -7.59
CA LEU A 56 -4.61 -139.33 -7.21
C LEU A 56 -3.11 -139.12 -7.55
N PRO A 57 -2.19 -139.62 -6.67
CA PRO A 57 -0.76 -139.34 -6.72
C PRO A 57 0.00 -140.27 -7.68
N LYS A 58 0.94 -139.71 -8.44
CA LYS A 58 1.99 -140.41 -9.20
C LYS A 58 3.31 -139.64 -9.04
N PRO A 59 4.48 -140.31 -9.19
CA PRO A 59 5.65 -140.13 -8.34
C PRO A 59 6.34 -138.78 -8.55
N GLY A 60 6.89 -138.25 -7.45
CA GLY A 60 7.60 -136.98 -7.41
C GLY A 60 8.77 -136.94 -8.39
N PRO A 61 9.10 -135.75 -8.92
CA PRO A 61 10.25 -135.62 -9.78
C PRO A 61 11.53 -135.85 -8.96
N SER A 62 12.59 -136.39 -9.58
CA SER A 62 13.89 -136.67 -8.92
C SER A 62 14.36 -135.47 -8.09
N MET A 63 14.96 -135.73 -6.92
CA MET A 63 15.50 -134.74 -5.98
C MET A 63 16.41 -133.72 -6.68
N GLU A 64 17.12 -134.14 -7.72
CA GLU A 64 17.93 -133.26 -8.59
C GLU A 64 17.09 -132.20 -9.31
N SER A 65 15.91 -132.52 -9.82
CA SER A 65 15.04 -131.54 -10.51
C SER A 65 14.43 -130.50 -9.56
N ILE A 66 14.23 -130.87 -8.28
CA ILE A 66 13.73 -129.96 -7.26
C ILE A 66 14.86 -128.98 -6.87
N VAL A 67 16.08 -129.51 -6.71
CA VAL A 67 17.29 -128.70 -6.49
C VAL A 67 17.53 -127.75 -7.66
N GLU A 68 17.41 -128.21 -8.91
CA GLU A 68 17.58 -127.35 -10.09
C GLU A 68 16.46 -126.29 -10.23
N ARG A 69 15.22 -126.61 -9.86
CA ARG A 69 14.14 -125.62 -9.82
C ARG A 69 14.41 -124.56 -8.75
N GLU A 70 14.88 -124.96 -7.57
CA GLU A 70 15.17 -124.03 -6.48
C GLU A 70 16.43 -123.19 -6.78
N LYS A 71 17.44 -123.76 -7.44
CA LYS A 71 18.59 -122.99 -7.96
C LYS A 71 18.14 -121.92 -8.95
N ARG A 72 17.27 -122.25 -9.91
CA ARG A 72 16.70 -121.26 -10.85
C ARG A 72 15.91 -120.19 -10.11
N ARG A 73 15.12 -120.57 -9.10
CA ARG A 73 14.38 -119.61 -8.26
C ARG A 73 15.33 -118.69 -7.49
N GLN A 74 16.40 -119.24 -6.90
CA GLN A 74 17.44 -118.45 -6.26
C GLN A 74 18.09 -117.48 -7.24
N CYS A 75 18.48 -117.92 -8.43
CA CYS A 75 19.02 -117.03 -9.48
C CYS A 75 18.04 -115.89 -9.80
N THR A 76 16.75 -116.18 -10.01
CA THR A 76 15.76 -115.12 -10.29
C THR A 76 15.57 -114.14 -9.13
N LEU A 77 15.63 -114.62 -7.89
CA LEU A 77 15.54 -113.76 -6.70
C LEU A 77 16.80 -112.90 -6.54
N THR A 78 17.97 -113.46 -6.80
CA THR A 78 19.24 -112.72 -6.80
C THR A 78 19.25 -111.65 -7.90
N GLU A 79 18.74 -111.95 -9.09
CA GLU A 79 18.58 -110.95 -10.15
C GLU A 79 17.64 -109.82 -9.76
N GLN A 80 16.49 -110.13 -9.13
CA GLN A 80 15.56 -109.11 -8.63
C GLN A 80 16.19 -108.27 -7.51
N HIS A 81 16.91 -108.90 -6.58
CA HIS A 81 17.63 -108.20 -5.52
C HIS A 81 18.68 -107.25 -6.10
N ASN A 82 19.48 -107.72 -7.07
CA ASN A 82 20.49 -106.89 -7.72
C ASN A 82 19.87 -105.72 -8.49
N ARG A 83 18.72 -105.91 -9.16
CA ARG A 83 17.99 -104.82 -9.83
C ARG A 83 17.52 -103.76 -8.83
N LEU A 84 16.92 -104.19 -7.72
CA LEU A 84 16.47 -103.26 -6.67
C LEU A 84 17.65 -102.53 -6.02
N GLN A 85 18.75 -103.22 -5.76
CA GLN A 85 19.95 -102.61 -5.21
C GLN A 85 20.55 -101.55 -6.16
N CYS A 86 20.55 -101.81 -7.47
CA CYS A 86 20.97 -100.81 -8.46
C CYS A 86 20.01 -99.60 -8.48
N ALA A 87 18.70 -99.82 -8.37
CA ALA A 87 17.72 -98.75 -8.32
C ALA A 87 17.87 -97.89 -7.05
N VAL A 88 18.12 -98.52 -5.90
CA VAL A 88 18.41 -97.82 -4.64
C VAL A 88 19.69 -96.99 -4.76
N ARG A 89 20.80 -97.57 -5.27
CA ARG A 89 22.05 -96.83 -5.48
C ARG A 89 21.89 -95.66 -6.45
N ALA A 90 21.07 -95.82 -7.49
CA ALA A 90 20.77 -94.72 -8.42
C ALA A 90 19.99 -93.60 -7.72
N LYS A 91 19.05 -93.94 -6.84
CA LYS A 91 18.30 -92.94 -6.05
C LYS A 91 19.15 -92.29 -4.98
N GLU A 92 20.04 -93.03 -4.33
CA GLU A 92 21.03 -92.48 -3.39
C GLU A 92 21.99 -91.52 -4.08
N SER A 93 22.43 -91.85 -5.31
CA SER A 93 23.26 -90.95 -6.11
C SER A 93 22.51 -89.68 -6.50
N GLN A 94 21.24 -89.79 -6.88
CA GLN A 94 20.38 -88.63 -7.16
C GLN A 94 20.16 -87.76 -5.92
N LEU A 95 19.98 -88.36 -4.74
CA LEU A 95 19.84 -87.61 -3.49
C LEU A 95 21.14 -86.90 -3.11
N LEU A 96 22.28 -87.56 -3.25
CA LEU A 96 23.60 -86.96 -3.02
C LEU A 96 23.91 -85.83 -4.01
N GLU A 97 23.41 -85.91 -5.24
CA GLU A 97 23.54 -84.86 -6.24
C GLU A 97 22.64 -83.65 -5.94
N MET A 98 21.43 -83.87 -5.41
CA MET A 98 20.50 -82.78 -5.04
C MET A 98 20.79 -82.15 -3.66
N GLU A 99 21.46 -82.85 -2.76
CA GLU A 99 21.84 -82.35 -1.43
C GLU A 99 22.67 -81.05 -1.46
N PRO A 100 23.71 -80.89 -2.30
CA PRO A 100 24.44 -79.62 -2.41
C PRO A 100 23.55 -78.49 -2.94
N ASP A 101 22.67 -78.75 -3.91
CA ASP A 101 21.76 -77.74 -4.47
C ASP A 101 20.78 -77.23 -3.40
N MET A 102 20.26 -78.12 -2.55
CA MET A 102 19.42 -77.75 -1.41
C MET A 102 20.20 -76.91 -0.38
N LYS A 103 21.45 -77.26 -0.10
CA LYS A 103 22.31 -76.48 0.81
C LYS A 103 22.64 -75.09 0.24
N VAL A 104 22.82 -74.97 -1.07
CA VAL A 104 23.01 -73.69 -1.75
C VAL A 104 21.76 -72.82 -1.60
N LEU A 105 20.57 -73.37 -1.81
CA LEU A 105 19.30 -72.65 -1.61
C LEU A 105 19.08 -72.24 -0.14
N GLU A 106 19.47 -73.07 0.82
CA GLU A 106 19.45 -72.71 2.25
C GLU A 106 20.44 -71.58 2.57
N LEU A 107 21.63 -71.55 1.94
CA LEU A 107 22.57 -70.44 2.08
C LEU A 107 22.07 -69.16 1.40
N ASP A 108 21.38 -69.27 0.26
CA ASP A 108 20.75 -68.13 -0.41
C ASP A 108 19.61 -67.53 0.44
N SER A 109 18.91 -68.33 1.25
CA SER A 109 17.94 -67.81 2.22
C SER A 109 18.56 -66.99 3.36
N ILE A 110 19.89 -67.10 3.57
CA ILE A 110 20.63 -66.23 4.50
C ILE A 110 20.92 -64.87 3.83
N ALA A 111 20.93 -64.78 2.50
CA ALA A 111 21.04 -63.49 1.80
C ALA A 111 19.79 -62.61 2.00
N ASP A 112 18.65 -63.17 2.41
CA ASP A 112 17.48 -62.39 2.83
C ASP A 112 17.76 -61.53 4.08
N ASP A 113 18.71 -61.91 4.95
CA ASP A 113 19.13 -61.07 6.08
C ASP A 113 19.89 -59.82 5.58
N ASP A 114 20.68 -59.94 4.51
CA ASP A 114 21.32 -58.79 3.86
C ASP A 114 20.27 -57.85 3.25
N GLU A 115 19.23 -58.39 2.60
CA GLU A 115 18.10 -57.58 2.11
C GLU A 115 17.40 -56.83 3.26
N GLN A 116 17.16 -57.48 4.39
CA GLN A 116 16.61 -56.83 5.59
C GLN A 116 17.52 -55.74 6.15
N HIS A 117 18.85 -55.94 6.11
CA HIS A 117 19.83 -54.92 6.48
C HIS A 117 19.82 -53.72 5.53
N TYR A 118 19.71 -53.94 4.22
CA TYR A 118 19.56 -52.87 3.24
C TYR A 118 18.24 -52.11 3.45
N ASP A 119 17.13 -52.81 3.67
CA ASP A 119 15.83 -52.19 3.96
C ASP A 119 15.86 -51.35 5.24
N GLN A 120 16.50 -51.85 6.31
CA GLN A 120 16.66 -51.10 7.54
C GLN A 120 17.53 -49.86 7.31
N ARG A 121 18.58 -49.98 6.49
CA ARG A 121 19.44 -48.85 6.12
C ARG A 121 18.70 -47.81 5.29
N VAL A 122 17.89 -48.23 4.32
CA VAL A 122 17.04 -47.34 3.52
C VAL A 122 16.07 -46.57 4.42
N ARG A 123 15.35 -47.26 5.32
CA ARG A 123 14.46 -46.59 6.29
C ARG A 123 15.20 -45.60 7.18
N GLN A 124 16.41 -45.89 7.63
CA GLN A 124 17.21 -44.95 8.41
C GLN A 124 17.60 -43.71 7.59
N LEU A 125 18.00 -43.90 6.33
CA LEU A 125 18.35 -42.81 5.43
C LEU A 125 17.13 -41.94 5.10
N GLU A 126 15.99 -42.54 4.81
CA GLU A 126 14.71 -41.85 4.58
C GLU A 126 14.31 -41.02 5.80
N ASN A 127 14.34 -41.60 7.00
CA ASN A 127 14.07 -40.88 8.25
C ASN A 127 15.05 -39.72 8.48
N SER A 128 16.33 -39.91 8.14
CA SER A 128 17.34 -38.85 8.27
C SER A 128 17.10 -37.72 7.27
N LEU A 129 16.68 -38.06 6.06
CA LEU A 129 16.35 -37.12 4.99
C LEU A 129 15.10 -36.33 5.33
N GLU A 130 14.03 -36.99 5.80
CA GLU A 130 12.81 -36.32 6.26
C GLU A 130 13.11 -35.35 7.41
N LYS A 131 13.90 -35.78 8.41
CA LYS A 131 14.36 -34.89 9.49
C LYS A 131 15.17 -33.71 8.98
N MET A 132 16.01 -33.90 7.97
CA MET A 132 16.77 -32.81 7.36
C MET A 132 15.85 -31.84 6.62
N THR A 133 14.89 -32.34 5.85
CA THR A 133 13.89 -31.53 5.15
C THR A 133 13.06 -30.70 6.13
N ILE A 134 12.60 -31.29 7.25
CA ILE A 134 11.89 -30.54 8.30
C ILE A 134 12.78 -29.44 8.90
N LYS A 135 14.07 -29.73 9.14
CA LYS A 135 15.01 -28.72 9.65
C LYS A 135 15.25 -27.59 8.65
N ILE A 136 15.35 -27.89 7.36
CA ILE A 136 15.53 -26.89 6.31
C ILE A 136 14.29 -26.00 6.21
N THR A 137 13.09 -26.59 6.13
CA THR A 137 11.85 -25.81 6.02
C THR A 137 11.61 -24.92 7.25
N GLU A 138 11.93 -25.42 8.45
CA GLU A 138 11.86 -24.61 9.67
C GLU A 138 12.94 -23.51 9.69
N ALA A 139 14.18 -23.80 9.28
CA ALA A 139 15.23 -22.79 9.17
C ALA A 139 14.85 -21.69 8.15
N GLU A 140 14.28 -22.05 7.01
CA GLU A 140 13.76 -21.10 6.03
C GLU A 140 12.62 -20.25 6.59
N ARG A 141 11.70 -20.87 7.36
CA ARG A 141 10.61 -20.15 8.05
C ARG A 141 11.18 -19.12 9.02
N ILE A 142 12.14 -19.54 9.85
CA ILE A 142 12.85 -18.68 10.80
C ILE A 142 13.57 -17.54 10.07
N GLN A 143 14.32 -17.85 9.01
CA GLN A 143 15.02 -16.84 8.20
C GLN A 143 14.06 -15.82 7.59
N LYS A 144 12.94 -16.27 7.00
CA LYS A 144 11.89 -15.38 6.47
C LYS A 144 11.33 -14.48 7.57
N THR A 145 11.12 -14.99 8.78
CA THR A 145 10.66 -14.15 9.89
C THR A 145 11.70 -13.12 10.33
N TYR A 146 12.99 -13.49 10.41
CA TYR A 146 14.06 -12.55 10.73
C TYR A 146 14.19 -11.45 9.68
N LEU A 147 14.13 -11.79 8.39
CA LEU A 147 14.16 -10.80 7.31
C LEU A 147 13.01 -9.80 7.42
N ARG A 148 11.78 -10.28 7.66
CA ARG A 148 10.62 -9.39 7.89
C ARG A 148 10.82 -8.44 9.07
N VAL A 149 11.41 -8.92 10.16
CA VAL A 149 11.72 -8.10 11.33
C VAL A 149 12.80 -7.07 10.97
N CYS A 150 13.85 -7.47 10.27
CA CYS A 150 14.90 -6.55 9.80
C CYS A 150 14.36 -5.47 8.86
N ASP A 151 13.48 -5.82 7.93
CA ASP A 151 12.84 -4.88 7.00
C ASP A 151 11.92 -3.90 7.73
N HIS A 152 11.22 -4.36 8.77
CA HIS A 152 10.40 -3.49 9.60
C HIS A 152 11.27 -2.52 10.40
N LEU A 153 12.32 -3.01 11.06
CA LEU A 153 13.26 -2.16 11.80
C LEU A 153 13.98 -1.16 10.88
N HIS A 154 14.35 -1.56 9.66
CA HIS A 154 14.92 -0.64 8.68
C HIS A 154 13.94 0.47 8.29
N ARG A 155 12.66 0.12 8.05
CA ARG A 155 11.64 1.13 7.77
C ARG A 155 11.45 2.08 8.94
N GLU A 156 11.36 1.58 10.17
CA GLU A 156 11.28 2.43 11.37
C GLU A 156 12.49 3.35 11.48
N VAL A 157 13.71 2.84 11.33
CA VAL A 157 14.93 3.66 11.37
C VAL A 157 14.96 4.71 10.26
N CYS A 158 14.40 4.43 9.08
CA CYS A 158 14.29 5.42 7.99
C CYS A 158 13.21 6.47 8.26
N GLU A 159 12.12 6.12 8.95
CA GLU A 159 11.00 7.03 9.25
C GLU A 159 11.28 7.94 10.46
N MET A 160 12.06 7.46 11.44
CA MET A 160 12.38 8.19 12.67
C MET A 160 13.02 9.58 12.45
N PRO A 161 13.98 9.78 11.52
CA PRO A 161 14.52 11.10 11.21
C PRO A 161 13.45 12.09 10.75
N MET A 162 12.52 11.67 9.88
CA MET A 162 11.45 12.55 9.42
C MET A 162 10.53 12.96 10.57
N ALA A 163 10.20 12.02 11.48
CA ALA A 163 9.41 12.32 12.67
C ALA A 163 10.14 13.28 13.62
N LEU A 164 11.46 13.10 13.78
CA LEU A 164 12.30 14.01 14.58
C LEU A 164 12.38 15.41 13.95
N ASP A 165 12.55 15.50 12.64
CA ASP A 165 12.58 16.78 11.92
C ASP A 165 11.25 17.52 12.05
N GLN A 166 10.11 16.82 11.95
CA GLN A 166 8.79 17.41 12.18
C GLN A 166 8.65 17.95 13.60
N LEU A 167 9.09 17.19 14.60
CA LEU A 167 9.05 17.62 16.00
C LEU A 167 9.98 18.83 16.23
N GLN A 168 11.19 18.79 15.68
CA GLN A 168 12.16 19.88 15.77
C GLN A 168 11.60 21.16 15.14
N ASN A 169 10.97 21.07 13.97
CA ASN A 169 10.34 22.20 13.29
C ASN A 169 9.19 22.78 14.13
N SER A 170 8.38 21.93 14.77
CA SER A 170 7.32 22.37 15.68
C SER A 170 7.88 23.12 16.91
N VAL A 171 8.96 22.60 17.51
CA VAL A 171 9.65 23.26 18.63
C VAL A 171 10.24 24.60 18.21
N VAL A 172 10.92 24.67 17.07
CA VAL A 172 11.48 25.93 16.54
C VAL A 172 10.37 26.94 16.27
N SER A 173 9.29 26.52 15.61
CA SER A 173 8.11 27.38 15.39
C SER A 173 7.56 27.90 16.73
N GLY A 174 7.37 27.02 17.72
CA GLY A 174 6.90 27.40 19.05
C GLY A 174 7.84 28.40 19.75
N GLN A 175 9.15 28.22 19.65
CA GLN A 175 10.14 29.17 20.19
C GLN A 175 10.06 30.53 19.50
N THR A 176 9.87 30.56 18.18
CA THR A 176 9.72 31.82 17.45
C THR A 176 8.44 32.57 17.84
N GLU A 177 7.32 31.87 17.97
CA GLU A 177 6.06 32.46 18.43
C GLU A 177 6.17 32.96 19.87
N LEU A 178 6.80 32.20 20.76
CA LEU A 178 7.06 32.63 22.13
C LEU A 178 7.94 33.90 22.16
N GLY A 179 8.96 33.96 21.30
CA GLY A 179 9.80 35.15 21.14
C GLY A 179 9.02 36.38 20.69
N LYS A 180 8.09 36.21 19.73
CA LYS A 180 7.17 37.29 19.29
C LYS A 180 6.28 37.78 20.43
N VAL A 181 5.68 36.85 21.18
CA VAL A 181 4.81 37.19 22.33
C VAL A 181 5.60 37.90 23.44
N ALA A 182 6.83 37.45 23.71
CA ALA A 182 7.70 38.11 24.68
C ALA A 182 8.05 39.54 24.24
N LEU A 183 8.38 39.74 22.96
CA LEU A 183 8.61 41.08 22.41
C LEU A 183 7.37 41.97 22.53
N MET A 184 6.19 41.45 22.17
CA MET A 184 4.91 42.15 22.31
C MET A 184 4.66 42.55 23.77
N SER A 185 4.90 41.64 24.72
CA SER A 185 4.77 41.92 26.15
C SER A 185 5.71 43.04 26.60
N HIS A 186 6.98 42.99 26.19
CA HIS A 186 7.95 44.05 26.49
C HIS A 186 7.54 45.40 25.90
N THR A 187 7.07 45.43 24.65
CA THR A 187 6.56 46.67 24.03
C THR A 187 5.32 47.20 24.73
N ALA A 188 4.40 46.33 25.19
CA ALA A 188 3.22 46.73 25.93
C ALA A 188 3.59 47.32 27.30
N VAL A 189 4.52 46.69 28.03
CA VAL A 189 5.03 47.22 29.31
C VAL A 189 5.70 48.57 29.10
N ALA A 190 6.55 48.72 28.08
CA ALA A 190 7.19 49.99 27.75
C ALA A 190 6.17 51.09 27.41
N ALA A 191 5.11 50.77 26.67
CA ALA A 191 4.02 51.71 26.37
C ALA A 191 3.27 52.13 27.64
N VAL A 192 2.99 51.19 28.55
CA VAL A 192 2.36 51.48 29.85
C VAL A 192 3.27 52.37 30.70
N ASP A 193 4.57 52.12 30.75
CA ASP A 193 5.49 52.96 31.53
C ASP A 193 5.65 54.35 30.92
N CYS A 194 5.65 54.46 29.59
CA CYS A 194 5.65 55.74 28.89
C CYS A 194 4.40 56.57 29.22
N THR A 195 3.20 55.96 29.12
CA THR A 195 1.94 56.63 29.44
C THR A 195 1.84 57.02 30.93
N LYS A 196 2.29 56.17 31.85
CA LYS A 196 2.42 56.52 33.28
C LYS A 196 3.35 57.71 33.49
N SER A 197 4.51 57.73 32.84
CA SER A 197 5.46 58.85 32.94
C SER A 197 4.86 60.15 32.40
N GLN A 198 4.14 60.09 31.28
CA GLN A 198 3.43 61.23 30.70
C GLN A 198 2.32 61.73 31.64
N LEU A 199 1.53 60.83 32.23
CA LEU A 199 0.48 61.19 33.20
C LEU A 199 1.07 61.91 34.41
N VAL A 200 2.13 61.37 35.01
CA VAL A 200 2.82 62.01 36.15
C VAL A 200 3.38 63.39 35.75
N HIS A 201 3.87 63.54 34.52
CA HIS A 201 4.33 64.83 34.01
C HIS A 201 3.18 65.84 33.89
N MET A 202 2.06 65.44 33.28
CA MET A 202 0.84 66.27 33.15
C MET A 202 0.28 66.65 34.53
N GLU A 203 0.23 65.71 35.48
CA GLU A 203 -0.23 65.98 36.85
C GLU A 203 0.65 67.03 37.53
N ARG A 204 1.98 66.94 37.39
CA ARG A 204 2.91 67.95 37.92
C ARG A 204 2.67 69.33 37.28
N GLN A 205 2.45 69.38 35.97
CA GLN A 205 2.13 70.64 35.27
C GLN A 205 0.83 71.25 35.81
N LEU A 206 -0.25 70.47 35.91
CA LEU A 206 -1.53 70.93 36.46
C LEU A 206 -1.40 71.41 37.91
N MET A 207 -0.59 70.73 38.74
CA MET A 207 -0.32 71.17 40.11
C MET A 207 0.40 72.53 40.15
N VAL A 208 1.36 72.77 39.25
CA VAL A 208 2.04 74.07 39.14
C VAL A 208 1.07 75.15 38.67
N GLU A 209 0.28 74.89 37.63
CA GLU A 209 -0.73 75.83 37.13
C GLU A 209 -1.76 76.17 38.22
N ARG A 210 -2.26 75.17 38.95
CA ARG A 210 -3.18 75.36 40.07
C ARG A 210 -2.58 76.25 41.14
N ARG A 211 -1.31 76.03 41.51
CA ARG A 211 -0.59 76.89 42.49
C ARG A 211 -0.43 78.32 41.97
N MET A 212 -0.15 78.51 40.68
CA MET A 212 -0.01 79.84 40.07
C MET A 212 -1.36 80.58 40.04
N MET A 213 -2.43 79.89 39.66
CA MET A 213 -3.79 80.44 39.71
C MET A 213 -4.22 80.78 41.14
N GLU A 214 -3.95 79.91 42.11
CA GLU A 214 -4.28 80.13 43.51
C GLU A 214 -3.52 81.33 44.08
N LYS A 215 -2.22 81.46 43.78
CA LYS A 215 -1.43 82.66 44.11
C LYS A 215 -2.07 83.91 43.53
N GLY A 216 -2.39 83.92 42.23
CA GLY A 216 -3.06 85.06 41.58
C GLY A 216 -4.42 85.40 42.20
N LEU A 217 -5.20 84.40 42.63
CA LEU A 217 -6.46 84.60 43.35
C LEU A 217 -6.24 85.17 44.76
N THR A 218 -5.23 84.69 45.50
CA THR A 218 -4.88 85.23 46.83
C THR A 218 -4.40 86.68 46.74
N GLU A 219 -3.59 87.02 45.74
CA GLU A 219 -3.13 88.39 45.50
C GLU A 219 -4.31 89.31 45.18
N ARG A 220 -5.21 88.91 44.28
CA ARG A 220 -6.43 89.68 43.98
C ARG A 220 -7.36 89.83 45.19
N ARG A 221 -7.51 88.78 46.00
CA ARG A 221 -8.28 88.85 47.25
C ARG A 221 -7.66 89.84 48.24
N GLY A 222 -6.33 89.79 48.44
CA GLY A 222 -5.63 90.73 49.32
C GLY A 222 -5.71 92.18 48.85
N VAL A 223 -5.67 92.44 47.54
CA VAL A 223 -5.91 93.80 46.99
C VAL A 223 -7.33 94.27 47.28
N LYS A 224 -8.33 93.43 47.03
CA LYS A 224 -9.74 93.75 47.33
C LYS A 224 -9.97 93.97 48.84
N GLU A 225 -9.33 93.17 49.69
CA GLU A 225 -9.43 93.31 51.14
C GLU A 225 -8.86 94.65 51.60
N LYS A 226 -7.67 95.04 51.13
CA LYS A 226 -7.09 96.37 51.36
C LYS A 226 -7.97 97.50 50.82
N GLU A 227 -8.58 97.31 49.65
CA GLU A 227 -9.52 98.29 49.08
C GLU A 227 -10.75 98.46 49.97
N VAL A 228 -11.34 97.36 50.44
CA VAL A 228 -12.48 97.37 51.38
C VAL A 228 -12.07 97.98 52.72
N GLU A 229 -10.89 97.66 53.24
CA GLU A 229 -10.37 98.25 54.48
C GLU A 229 -10.17 99.76 54.34
N SER A 230 -9.54 100.23 53.25
CA SER A 230 -9.42 101.66 52.96
C SER A 230 -10.77 102.35 52.77
N ARG A 231 -11.78 101.64 52.24
CA ARG A 231 -13.15 102.14 52.09
C ARG A 231 -13.83 102.26 53.45
N LEU A 232 -13.68 101.26 54.32
CA LEU A 232 -14.18 101.27 55.69
C LEU A 232 -13.48 102.33 56.53
N GLU A 233 -12.18 102.58 56.33
CA GLU A 233 -11.47 103.69 56.98
C GLU A 233 -12.01 105.05 56.53
N ARG A 234 -12.19 105.24 55.20
CA ARG A 234 -12.83 106.44 54.65
C ARG A 234 -14.26 106.61 55.16
N GLU A 235 -15.00 105.52 55.32
CA GLU A 235 -16.35 105.54 55.90
C GLU A 235 -16.32 105.85 57.38
N ARG A 236 -15.41 105.27 58.19
CA ARG A 236 -15.22 105.62 59.62
C ARG A 236 -14.77 107.08 59.79
N GLU A 237 -13.93 107.60 58.91
CA GLU A 237 -13.60 109.03 58.88
C GLU A 237 -14.80 109.88 58.47
N GLY A 238 -15.56 109.41 57.47
CA GLY A 238 -16.83 109.98 57.04
C GLY A 238 -17.87 110.01 58.15
N GLU A 239 -17.98 108.96 58.96
CA GLU A 239 -18.84 108.86 60.13
C GLU A 239 -18.31 109.68 61.31
N ARG A 240 -17.00 109.85 61.47
CA ARG A 240 -16.43 110.81 62.44
C ARG A 240 -16.71 112.26 62.02
N ARG A 241 -16.76 112.56 60.71
CA ARG A 241 -17.16 113.87 60.17
C ARG A 241 -18.67 114.04 60.20
N SER A 242 -19.42 112.98 59.90
CA SER A 242 -20.88 112.95 59.86
C SER A 242 -21.48 112.88 61.25
N SER A 243 -20.86 112.29 62.26
CA SER A 243 -21.28 112.40 63.67
C SER A 243 -21.08 113.81 64.22
N ARG A 244 -20.04 114.54 63.77
CA ARG A 244 -19.87 115.99 64.05
C ARG A 244 -20.92 116.86 63.35
N VAL A 245 -21.49 116.41 62.23
CA VAL A 245 -22.57 117.09 61.48
C VAL A 245 -23.97 116.64 61.95
N ALA A 246 -24.15 115.36 62.32
CA ALA A 246 -25.39 114.75 62.79
C ALA A 246 -25.66 115.07 64.27
N GLN A 247 -24.64 115.41 65.05
CA GLN A 247 -24.84 116.08 66.34
C GLN A 247 -25.36 117.52 66.17
N LYS A 248 -25.21 118.12 64.98
CA LYS A 248 -25.79 119.42 64.59
C LYS A 248 -27.08 119.32 63.76
N LEU A 249 -27.56 118.12 63.44
CA LEU A 249 -28.74 117.87 62.60
C LEU A 249 -29.66 116.81 63.24
N LYS A 250 -29.76 116.81 64.58
CA LYS A 250 -30.75 116.05 65.35
C LYS A 250 -31.67 116.96 66.14
N GLU A 251 -32.11 118.03 65.48
CA GLU A 251 -33.11 118.97 65.96
C GLU A 251 -34.05 119.37 64.81
N GLN A 252 -34.80 118.41 64.26
CA GLN A 252 -36.15 118.59 63.70
C GLN A 252 -36.67 117.33 62.98
N GLY A 253 -37.90 116.93 63.31
CA GLY A 253 -38.91 116.70 62.27
C GLY A 253 -39.16 115.29 61.73
N ARG A 254 -39.83 114.44 62.54
CA ARG A 254 -41.09 113.69 62.25
C ARG A 254 -41.40 113.05 60.86
N ARG A 255 -41.86 111.79 60.99
CA ARG A 255 -43.08 111.10 60.45
C ARG A 255 -43.09 110.40 59.07
N GLY A 256 -43.54 109.13 59.14
CA GLY A 256 -44.49 108.42 58.25
C GLY A 256 -43.92 107.90 56.92
N SER A 257 -44.42 106.86 56.27
CA SER A 257 -45.44 105.81 56.51
C SER A 257 -45.45 104.92 55.24
N SER A 258 -45.68 103.61 55.39
CA SER A 258 -46.43 102.70 54.50
C SER A 258 -46.40 102.88 52.97
N ALA A 259 -46.12 101.80 52.22
CA ALA A 259 -47.16 101.12 51.40
C ALA A 259 -46.59 99.93 50.60
N ARG A 260 -47.53 99.02 50.31
CA ARG A 260 -47.48 97.74 49.60
C ARG A 260 -48.00 97.95 48.16
N GLU A 261 -48.01 96.85 47.39
CA GLU A 261 -48.74 96.55 46.13
C GLU A 261 -47.90 96.68 44.86
N GLY A 262 -48.01 95.81 43.85
CA GLY A 262 -48.91 94.67 43.62
C GLY A 262 -48.96 94.33 42.12
N LEU A 263 -49.40 93.10 41.81
CA LEU A 263 -50.15 92.67 40.60
C LEU A 263 -49.37 92.69 39.25
N ALA A 264 -49.66 91.91 38.21
CA ALA A 264 -50.82 91.10 37.80
C ALA A 264 -50.31 90.01 36.80
N GLU A 265 -50.92 88.83 36.72
CA GLU A 265 -51.79 88.34 35.60
C GLU A 265 -51.02 88.09 34.27
N GLU A 266 -51.25 87.05 33.47
CA GLU A 266 -52.53 86.44 33.09
C GLU A 266 -52.31 85.14 32.25
N THR A 267 -53.33 84.26 32.29
CA THR A 267 -53.86 83.38 31.22
C THR A 267 -53.00 82.30 30.52
N ALA A 268 -53.37 81.04 30.80
CA ALA A 268 -53.50 79.98 29.80
C ALA A 268 -54.91 80.05 29.16
N PRO A 269 -55.14 79.53 27.93
CA PRO A 269 -55.88 78.26 27.85
C PRO A 269 -55.68 77.34 26.59
N ILE A 270 -56.05 76.05 26.80
CA ILE A 270 -56.77 75.08 25.92
C ILE A 270 -56.09 74.41 24.68
N ARG A 271 -55.72 73.14 24.90
CA ARG A 271 -56.16 71.86 24.27
C ARG A 271 -56.56 71.73 22.78
N ALA A 272 -56.00 70.65 22.19
CA ALA A 272 -56.56 69.62 21.29
C ALA A 272 -56.36 69.69 19.75
N GLN A 273 -55.52 68.72 19.32
CA GLN A 273 -55.74 67.71 18.26
C GLN A 273 -55.44 68.00 16.78
N GLN A 274 -54.47 67.21 16.32
CA GLN A 274 -54.50 66.31 15.15
C GLN A 274 -53.76 66.72 13.86
N THR A 275 -52.87 65.77 13.49
CA THR A 275 -52.46 65.32 12.15
C THR A 275 -51.35 66.06 11.37
N ALA A 276 -50.33 65.26 11.05
CA ALA A 276 -49.52 65.25 9.83
C ALA A 276 -48.55 66.41 9.58
N ALA A 277 -47.32 66.26 10.06
CA ALA A 277 -46.10 66.11 9.25
C ALA A 277 -44.93 66.07 10.24
N ALA A 278 -44.07 65.05 10.13
CA ALA A 278 -42.89 64.89 10.97
C ALA A 278 -41.93 66.07 10.74
N SER A 279 -42.09 67.15 11.51
CA SER A 279 -41.10 68.20 11.61
C SER A 279 -40.10 67.79 12.69
N ILE A 280 -38.84 67.67 12.27
CA ILE A 280 -37.69 67.39 13.12
C ILE A 280 -37.68 68.45 14.23
N THR A 281 -37.95 68.04 15.46
CA THR A 281 -37.94 68.96 16.61
C THR A 281 -36.50 69.37 16.92
N PRO A 282 -36.23 70.60 17.39
CA PRO A 282 -34.87 71.04 17.72
C PRO A 282 -34.20 70.12 18.76
N GLN A 283 -34.99 69.47 19.61
CA GLN A 283 -34.51 68.45 20.56
C GLN A 283 -33.98 67.17 19.88
N SER A 284 -34.53 66.78 18.72
CA SER A 284 -34.03 65.64 17.96
C SER A 284 -32.70 65.94 17.25
N ILE A 285 -32.48 67.20 16.86
CA ILE A 285 -31.21 67.64 16.27
C ILE A 285 -30.10 67.63 17.32
N PHE A 286 -30.38 68.10 18.54
CA PHE A 286 -29.42 68.05 19.64
C PHE A 286 -28.98 66.63 19.98
N LYS A 287 -29.91 65.66 20.03
CA LYS A 287 -29.56 64.24 20.25
C LYS A 287 -28.70 63.67 19.13
N LEU A 288 -28.99 64.01 17.87
CA LEU A 288 -28.19 63.59 16.72
C LEU A 288 -26.75 64.12 16.78
N VAL A 289 -26.57 65.36 17.25
CA VAL A 289 -25.23 65.95 17.46
C VAL A 289 -24.51 65.26 18.61
N GLU A 290 -25.18 65.00 19.74
CA GLU A 290 -24.61 64.23 20.85
C GLU A 290 -24.19 62.82 20.42
N ASP A 291 -25.01 62.13 19.62
CA ASP A 291 -24.71 60.79 19.10
C ASP A 291 -23.51 60.81 18.13
N ILE A 292 -23.39 61.84 17.27
CA ILE A 292 -22.25 62.00 16.36
C ILE A 292 -20.96 62.30 17.12
N ASP A 293 -21.01 63.14 18.16
CA ASP A 293 -19.85 63.43 19.00
C ASP A 293 -19.44 62.22 19.83
N ALA A 294 -20.40 61.45 20.36
CA ALA A 294 -20.13 60.17 21.03
C ALA A 294 -19.49 59.14 20.07
N LEU A 295 -19.93 59.09 18.80
CA LEU A 295 -19.32 58.25 17.77
C LEU A 295 -17.91 58.74 17.38
N ARG A 296 -17.69 60.06 17.29
CA ARG A 296 -16.34 60.62 17.09
C ARG A 296 -15.40 60.25 18.23
N GLU A 297 -15.88 60.29 19.47
CA GLU A 297 -15.10 59.91 20.64
C GLU A 297 -14.79 58.40 20.63
N ALA A 298 -15.78 57.56 20.37
CA ALA A 298 -15.62 56.10 20.31
C ALA A 298 -14.68 55.63 19.18
N LEU A 299 -14.73 56.29 18.02
CA LEU A 299 -13.92 55.97 16.85
C LEU A 299 -12.62 56.80 16.74
N SER A 300 -12.43 57.75 17.67
CA SER A 300 -11.29 58.68 17.72
C SER A 300 -11.05 59.39 16.38
N CYS A 301 -12.11 60.02 15.84
CA CYS A 301 -12.10 60.72 14.55
C CYS A 301 -12.00 62.23 14.74
N THR A 302 -11.08 62.87 14.00
CA THR A 302 -10.86 64.32 14.12
C THR A 302 -11.81 65.15 13.27
N ASP A 303 -12.28 64.61 12.15
CA ASP A 303 -13.19 65.26 11.21
C ASP A 303 -14.40 64.38 10.87
N LEU A 304 -15.50 65.00 10.43
CA LEU A 304 -16.74 64.33 10.06
C LEU A 304 -16.55 63.43 8.82
N GLN A 305 -15.69 63.82 7.87
CA GLN A 305 -15.36 62.96 6.72
C GLN A 305 -14.53 61.73 7.13
N GLU A 306 -13.64 61.87 8.10
CA GLU A 306 -12.89 60.73 8.67
C GLU A 306 -13.84 59.77 9.39
N LEU A 307 -14.83 60.29 10.11
CA LEU A 307 -15.88 59.50 10.74
C LEU A 307 -16.70 58.72 9.71
N GLU A 308 -17.16 59.39 8.64
CA GLU A 308 -17.94 58.76 7.57
C GLU A 308 -17.15 57.64 6.88
N THR A 309 -15.91 57.91 6.48
CA THR A 309 -15.06 56.92 5.81
C THR A 309 -14.75 55.72 6.71
N ARG A 310 -14.48 55.93 8.01
CA ARG A 310 -14.29 54.83 8.96
C ARG A 310 -15.58 54.04 9.17
N LEU A 311 -16.73 54.68 9.31
CA LEU A 311 -18.02 54.00 9.43
C LEU A 311 -18.34 53.15 8.19
N VAL A 312 -18.12 53.67 6.99
CA VAL A 312 -18.30 52.93 5.74
C VAL A 312 -17.33 51.75 5.67
N SER A 313 -16.06 51.93 6.06
CA SER A 313 -15.08 50.83 6.09
C SER A 313 -15.41 49.77 7.15
N GLN A 314 -15.93 50.18 8.31
CA GLN A 314 -16.35 49.29 9.39
C GLN A 314 -17.61 48.52 8.99
N GLN A 315 -18.54 49.17 8.29
CA GLN A 315 -19.71 48.52 7.73
C GLN A 315 -19.32 47.50 6.66
N ALA A 316 -18.43 47.85 5.73
CA ALA A 316 -17.94 46.94 4.69
C ALA A 316 -17.20 45.73 5.28
N THR A 317 -16.34 45.94 6.28
CA THR A 317 -15.66 44.84 6.98
C THR A 317 -16.63 43.97 7.78
N ARG A 318 -17.67 44.55 8.41
CA ARG A 318 -18.74 43.80 9.09
C ARG A 318 -19.54 42.96 8.10
N GLU A 319 -19.90 43.51 6.94
CA GLU A 319 -20.60 42.79 5.88
C GLU A 319 -19.74 41.66 5.30
N GLN A 320 -18.43 41.89 5.10
CA GLN A 320 -17.48 40.86 4.70
C GLN A 320 -17.33 39.75 5.74
N LEU A 321 -17.22 40.09 7.03
CA LEU A 321 -17.17 39.09 8.10
C LEU A 321 -18.49 38.31 8.21
N HIS A 322 -19.63 38.97 8.01
CA HIS A 322 -20.91 38.31 8.04
C HIS A 322 -21.07 37.32 6.87
N THR A 323 -20.66 37.71 5.67
CA THR A 323 -20.65 36.81 4.49
C THR A 323 -19.69 35.62 4.67
N GLN A 324 -18.51 35.84 5.27
CA GLN A 324 -17.59 34.74 5.61
C GLN A 324 -18.19 33.81 6.67
N MET A 325 -18.86 34.36 7.69
CA MET A 325 -19.54 33.58 8.72
C MET A 325 -20.64 32.71 8.11
N THR A 326 -21.49 33.26 7.24
CA THR A 326 -22.54 32.49 6.57
C THR A 326 -21.97 31.41 5.64
N GLN A 327 -20.87 31.70 4.93
CA GLN A 327 -20.19 30.69 4.11
C GLN A 327 -19.61 29.55 4.97
N CYS A 328 -19.01 29.87 6.11
CA CYS A 328 -18.53 28.85 7.05
C CYS A 328 -19.69 28.00 7.60
N GLU A 329 -20.81 28.62 7.96
CA GLU A 329 -22.01 27.92 8.42
C GLU A 329 -22.60 27.00 7.34
N GLU A 330 -22.64 27.44 6.09
CA GLU A 330 -23.05 26.62 4.93
C GLU A 330 -22.08 25.46 4.67
N LEU A 331 -20.77 25.68 4.78
CA LEU A 331 -19.79 24.60 4.63
C LEU A 331 -19.91 23.57 5.76
N VAL A 332 -20.15 24.03 6.99
CA VAL A 332 -20.39 23.14 8.14
C VAL A 332 -21.67 22.35 7.93
N SER A 333 -22.76 22.97 7.46
CA SER A 333 -24.02 22.26 7.20
C SER A 333 -23.86 21.24 6.07
N GLN A 334 -23.19 21.58 4.97
CA GLN A 334 -22.86 20.63 3.89
C GLN A 334 -21.98 19.48 4.38
N SER A 335 -20.98 19.76 5.22
CA SER A 335 -20.15 18.71 5.82
C SER A 335 -20.94 17.82 6.77
N MET A 336 -21.90 18.36 7.52
CA MET A 336 -22.78 17.58 8.39
C MET A 336 -23.76 16.72 7.59
N GLU A 337 -24.32 17.25 6.50
CA GLU A 337 -25.21 16.50 5.60
C GLU A 337 -24.48 15.34 4.91
N THR A 338 -23.27 15.59 4.41
CA THR A 338 -22.42 14.55 3.80
C THR A 338 -22.02 13.49 4.82
N LEU A 339 -21.69 13.89 6.06
CA LEU A 339 -21.40 12.96 7.15
C LEU A 339 -22.62 12.11 7.51
N ALA A 340 -23.81 12.71 7.66
CA ALA A 340 -25.05 11.98 7.91
C ALA A 340 -25.40 11.01 6.76
N ALA A 341 -25.17 11.42 5.51
CA ALA A 341 -25.36 10.55 4.35
C ALA A 341 -24.39 9.35 4.35
N LEU A 342 -23.12 9.59 4.69
CA LEU A 342 -22.11 8.55 4.83
C LEU A 342 -22.41 7.61 6.01
N GLU A 343 -22.85 8.14 7.15
CA GLU A 343 -23.28 7.34 8.30
C GLU A 343 -24.50 6.46 7.96
N LEU A 344 -25.44 6.97 7.17
CA LEU A 344 -26.58 6.19 6.68
C LEU A 344 -26.12 5.08 5.72
N GLN A 345 -25.21 5.38 4.79
CA GLN A 345 -24.62 4.37 3.90
C GLN A 345 -23.87 3.30 4.72
N TYR A 346 -23.07 3.72 5.68
CA TYR A 346 -22.34 2.85 6.59
C TYR A 346 -23.27 1.98 7.43
N ALA A 347 -24.37 2.52 7.96
CA ALA A 347 -25.35 1.76 8.70
C ALA A 347 -26.06 0.73 7.79
N ARG A 348 -26.40 1.11 6.55
CA ARG A 348 -26.94 0.17 5.56
C ARG A 348 -25.96 -0.97 5.28
N LEU A 349 -24.68 -0.66 5.09
CA LEU A 349 -23.59 -1.61 4.90
C LEU A 349 -23.41 -2.55 6.12
N LYS A 350 -23.37 -1.98 7.32
CA LYS A 350 -23.09 -2.70 8.58
C LYS A 350 -24.24 -3.61 9.00
N PHE A 351 -25.48 -3.20 8.75
CA PHE A 351 -26.68 -3.90 9.22
C PHE A 351 -27.43 -4.66 8.10
N SER A 352 -26.95 -4.65 6.85
CA SER A 352 -27.49 -5.54 5.81
C SER A 352 -27.02 -6.98 6.03
N ALA A 353 -27.75 -7.73 6.86
CA ALA A 353 -27.49 -9.14 7.15
C ALA A 353 -28.14 -10.12 6.12
N GLY A 354 -28.22 -9.74 4.83
CA GLY A 354 -28.76 -10.60 3.77
C GLY A 354 -28.75 -9.91 2.40
N PRO A 355 -28.98 -10.68 1.32
CA PRO A 355 -28.28 -10.76 -0.01
C PRO A 355 -27.22 -9.71 -0.43
N GLY A 356 -26.78 -8.82 0.45
CA GLY A 356 -25.75 -7.82 0.20
C GLY A 356 -24.34 -8.40 0.09
N SER A 357 -24.06 -9.59 0.65
CA SER A 357 -22.73 -10.22 0.52
C SER A 357 -22.36 -10.40 -0.95
N ASP A 358 -23.27 -10.95 -1.76
CA ASP A 358 -23.04 -11.18 -3.18
C ASP A 358 -22.94 -9.86 -3.96
N ARG A 359 -23.70 -8.83 -3.56
CA ARG A 359 -23.62 -7.50 -4.20
C ARG A 359 -22.35 -6.74 -3.81
N PHE A 360 -21.86 -6.91 -2.58
CA PHE A 360 -20.58 -6.35 -2.15
C PHE A 360 -19.41 -7.09 -2.78
N GLU A 361 -19.53 -8.40 -2.96
CA GLU A 361 -18.53 -9.20 -3.68
C GLU A 361 -18.50 -8.82 -5.16
N GLN A 362 -19.66 -8.63 -5.80
CA GLN A 362 -19.75 -8.07 -7.16
C GLN A 362 -19.16 -6.67 -7.27
N LEU A 363 -19.49 -5.75 -6.36
CA LEU A 363 -18.93 -4.39 -6.39
C LEU A 363 -17.42 -4.41 -6.15
N LYS A 364 -16.93 -5.30 -5.27
CA LYS A 364 -15.50 -5.50 -5.04
C LYS A 364 -14.82 -6.03 -6.30
N GLU A 365 -15.42 -7.00 -6.97
CA GLU A 365 -14.93 -7.52 -8.25
C GLU A 365 -14.92 -6.43 -9.33
N GLU A 366 -15.98 -5.62 -9.45
CA GLU A 366 -16.04 -4.48 -10.38
C GLU A 366 -14.93 -3.47 -10.10
N MET A 367 -14.76 -3.04 -8.83
CA MET A 367 -13.68 -2.12 -8.46
C MET A 367 -12.29 -2.72 -8.68
N GLN A 368 -12.14 -4.03 -8.50
CA GLN A 368 -10.87 -4.72 -8.74
C GLN A 368 -10.56 -4.77 -10.24
N VAL A 369 -11.56 -5.01 -11.08
CA VAL A 369 -11.42 -4.97 -12.55
C VAL A 369 -11.11 -3.54 -13.03
N GLU A 370 -11.77 -2.52 -12.49
CA GLU A 370 -11.46 -1.12 -12.82
C GLU A 370 -10.03 -0.74 -12.40
N LEU A 371 -9.58 -1.22 -11.24
CA LEU A 371 -8.20 -1.03 -10.77
C LEU A 371 -7.19 -1.70 -11.72
N GLU A 372 -7.42 -2.95 -12.10
CA GLU A 372 -6.56 -3.68 -13.04
C GLU A 372 -6.48 -2.98 -14.41
N GLN A 373 -7.61 -2.44 -14.90
CA GLN A 373 -7.64 -1.66 -16.14
C GLN A 373 -6.84 -0.36 -16.05
N GLU A 374 -6.96 0.36 -14.93
CA GLU A 374 -6.19 1.59 -14.69
C GLU A 374 -4.69 1.33 -14.48
N GLU A 375 -4.33 0.24 -13.79
CA GLU A 375 -2.94 -0.22 -13.65
C GLU A 375 -2.31 -0.59 -15.01
N GLU A 376 -3.07 -1.29 -15.87
CA GLU A 376 -2.62 -1.59 -17.23
C GLU A 376 -2.45 -0.31 -18.05
N ARG A 377 -3.39 0.63 -17.94
CA ARG A 377 -3.31 1.94 -18.59
C ARG A 377 -2.09 2.73 -18.12
N CYS A 378 -1.79 2.73 -16.82
CA CYS A 378 -0.60 3.36 -16.26
C CYS A 378 0.68 2.72 -16.80
N SER A 379 0.76 1.39 -16.79
CA SER A 379 1.89 0.64 -17.33
C SER A 379 2.14 0.94 -18.82
N GLN A 380 1.06 1.08 -19.61
CA GLN A 380 1.17 1.48 -21.02
C GLN A 380 1.73 2.91 -21.18
N TRP A 381 1.34 3.84 -20.32
CA TRP A 381 1.86 5.21 -20.33
C TRP A 381 3.30 5.29 -19.85
N GLU A 382 3.68 4.53 -18.83
CA GLU A 382 5.07 4.40 -18.38
C GLU A 382 5.96 3.83 -19.49
N ALA A 383 5.49 2.81 -20.20
CA ALA A 383 6.22 2.27 -21.35
C ALA A 383 6.35 3.30 -22.49
N LYS A 384 5.30 4.10 -22.76
CA LYS A 384 5.37 5.20 -23.73
C LYS A 384 6.36 6.28 -23.30
N LEU A 385 6.35 6.66 -22.02
CA LEU A 385 7.26 7.64 -21.44
C LEU A 385 8.72 7.14 -21.50
N GLY A 386 8.97 5.89 -21.13
CA GLY A 386 10.31 5.29 -21.21
C GLY A 386 10.86 5.26 -22.64
N ARG A 387 10.01 4.96 -23.64
CA ARG A 387 10.39 5.08 -25.06
C ARG A 387 10.72 6.52 -25.44
N ALA A 388 9.89 7.49 -25.06
CA ALA A 388 10.14 8.90 -25.36
C ALA A 388 11.43 9.41 -24.70
N GLN A 389 11.70 9.03 -23.46
CA GLN A 389 12.93 9.36 -22.74
C GLN A 389 14.16 8.72 -23.38
N SER A 390 14.07 7.45 -23.82
CA SER A 390 15.17 6.80 -24.53
C SER A 390 15.49 7.49 -25.86
N VAL A 391 14.47 7.90 -26.62
CA VAL A 391 14.65 8.69 -27.84
C VAL A 391 15.27 10.05 -27.54
N LEU A 392 14.78 10.77 -26.52
CA LEU A 392 15.33 12.06 -26.12
C LEU A 392 16.80 11.93 -25.71
N HIS A 393 17.13 10.93 -24.89
CA HIS A 393 18.50 10.66 -24.48
C HIS A 393 19.40 10.32 -25.68
N GLY A 394 18.89 9.56 -26.66
CA GLY A 394 19.60 9.30 -27.90
C GLY A 394 19.87 10.57 -28.72
N VAL A 395 18.90 11.49 -28.78
CA VAL A 395 19.05 12.80 -29.43
C VAL A 395 20.07 13.66 -28.67
N GLU A 396 19.98 13.76 -27.34
CA GLU A 396 20.95 14.49 -26.51
C GLU A 396 22.37 13.94 -26.66
N GLN A 397 22.54 12.62 -26.66
CA GLN A 397 23.83 11.99 -26.93
C GLN A 397 24.32 12.30 -28.34
N GLY A 398 23.45 12.27 -29.35
CA GLY A 398 23.77 12.65 -30.73
C GLY A 398 24.22 14.11 -30.84
N VAL A 399 23.50 15.03 -30.20
CA VAL A 399 23.85 16.45 -30.12
C VAL A 399 25.18 16.64 -29.39
N ASN A 400 25.38 15.99 -28.25
CA ASN A 400 26.65 16.04 -27.51
C ASN A 400 27.82 15.49 -28.33
N ASN A 401 27.62 14.41 -29.10
CA ASN A 401 28.65 13.86 -29.97
C ASN A 401 29.02 14.83 -31.10
N LEU A 402 28.01 15.39 -31.77
CA LEU A 402 28.21 16.35 -32.84
C LEU A 402 28.89 17.63 -32.32
N PHE A 403 28.45 18.11 -31.16
CA PHE A 403 29.03 19.24 -30.46
C PHE A 403 30.51 19.00 -30.18
N PHE A 404 30.86 17.90 -29.51
CA PHE A 404 32.24 17.56 -29.18
C PHE A 404 33.15 17.49 -30.43
N ARG A 405 32.64 16.95 -31.54
CA ARG A 405 33.39 16.89 -32.81
C ARG A 405 33.61 18.26 -33.46
N ILE A 406 32.65 19.17 -33.32
CA ILE A 406 32.68 20.50 -33.94
C ILE A 406 33.32 21.56 -33.02
N SER A 407 33.48 21.29 -31.72
CA SER A 407 34.09 22.21 -30.76
C SER A 407 35.51 22.66 -31.12
N CYS A 408 36.24 21.93 -31.98
CA CYS A 408 37.55 22.33 -32.46
C CYS A 408 37.52 23.42 -33.55
N VAL A 409 36.35 23.73 -34.11
CA VAL A 409 36.17 24.78 -35.12
C VAL A 409 36.09 26.13 -34.43
N HIS A 410 37.13 26.95 -34.64
CA HIS A 410 37.25 28.26 -34.04
C HIS A 410 36.37 29.27 -34.78
N VAL A 411 35.36 29.80 -34.09
CA VAL A 411 34.50 30.90 -34.58
C VAL A 411 34.78 32.14 -33.75
N LYS A 412 34.87 33.31 -34.41
CA LYS A 412 35.29 34.58 -33.80
C LYS A 412 34.42 35.07 -32.63
N ASP A 413 33.20 34.52 -32.47
CA ASP A 413 32.23 34.93 -31.46
C ASP A 413 31.79 33.81 -30.48
N SER A 414 32.56 32.71 -30.32
CA SER A 414 32.12 31.65 -29.39
C SER A 414 32.43 31.95 -27.92
N PRO A 415 31.48 31.76 -26.98
CA PRO A 415 31.74 31.89 -25.54
C PRO A 415 32.79 30.88 -25.07
N LYS A 416 33.56 31.23 -24.04
CA LYS A 416 34.77 30.51 -23.60
C LYS A 416 34.51 29.34 -22.64
N GLU A 417 33.25 29.18 -22.21
CA GLU A 417 32.82 28.19 -21.21
C GLU A 417 31.74 27.29 -21.83
N LEU A 418 32.16 26.13 -22.37
CA LEU A 418 31.32 25.20 -23.13
C LEU A 418 30.79 24.00 -22.30
N GLY A 419 31.03 24.00 -20.98
CA GLY A 419 30.82 22.82 -20.12
C GLY A 419 29.37 22.45 -19.86
N ASP A 420 28.51 23.45 -19.60
CA ASP A 420 27.15 23.27 -19.05
C ASP A 420 26.03 23.78 -19.97
N LEU A 421 26.23 23.72 -21.29
CA LEU A 421 25.21 24.15 -22.26
C LEU A 421 24.10 23.10 -22.38
N ASP A 422 22.85 23.57 -22.44
CA ASP A 422 21.68 22.74 -22.71
C ASP A 422 21.74 22.15 -24.15
N ALA A 423 21.01 21.07 -24.41
CA ALA A 423 20.96 20.43 -25.74
C ALA A 423 20.54 21.41 -26.85
N THR A 424 19.63 22.34 -26.55
CA THR A 424 19.21 23.37 -27.50
C THR A 424 20.29 24.41 -27.77
N GLU A 425 21.04 24.79 -26.74
CA GLU A 425 22.16 25.74 -26.84
C GLU A 425 23.34 25.14 -27.61
N LYS A 426 23.65 23.86 -27.36
CA LYS A 426 24.64 23.08 -28.12
C LYS A 426 24.27 23.00 -29.60
N LEU A 427 23.00 22.76 -29.93
CA LEU A 427 22.50 22.77 -31.31
C LEU A 427 22.67 24.14 -31.98
N ARG A 428 22.37 25.23 -31.28
CA ARG A 428 22.58 26.59 -31.78
C ARG A 428 24.06 26.85 -32.09
N GLU A 429 24.96 26.41 -31.22
CA GLU A 429 26.40 26.59 -31.41
C GLU A 429 26.95 25.73 -32.56
N ILE A 430 26.46 24.50 -32.71
CA ILE A 430 26.71 23.67 -33.90
C ILE A 430 26.26 24.41 -35.16
N GLY A 431 25.06 24.99 -35.15
CA GLY A 431 24.50 25.74 -36.29
C GLY A 431 25.35 26.94 -36.72
N VAL A 432 26.06 27.58 -35.79
CA VAL A 432 26.99 28.70 -36.10
C VAL A 432 28.35 28.20 -36.60
N ARG A 433 28.84 27.07 -36.08
CA ARG A 433 30.14 26.50 -36.46
C ARG A 433 30.12 25.75 -37.79
N LEU A 434 28.99 25.11 -38.14
CA LEU A 434 28.86 24.28 -39.34
C LEU A 434 29.14 25.05 -40.65
N PRO A 435 28.62 26.27 -40.88
CA PRO A 435 28.91 27.03 -42.08
C PRO A 435 30.38 27.42 -42.18
N THR A 436 31.02 27.76 -41.06
CA THR A 436 32.45 28.10 -41.01
C THR A 436 33.31 26.89 -41.40
N LEU A 437 32.94 25.69 -40.94
CA LEU A 437 33.58 24.44 -41.37
C LEU A 437 33.36 24.17 -42.87
N GLN A 438 32.17 24.43 -43.39
CA GLN A 438 31.86 24.21 -44.80
C GLN A 438 32.66 25.14 -45.73
N THR A 439 32.81 26.42 -45.34
CA THR A 439 33.63 27.38 -46.10
C THR A 439 35.11 27.00 -46.04
N THR A 440 35.65 26.68 -44.86
CA THR A 440 37.05 26.25 -44.72
C THR A 440 37.35 24.91 -45.39
N ALA A 441 36.40 23.99 -45.44
CA ALA A 441 36.53 22.76 -46.21
C ALA A 441 36.55 23.04 -47.71
N SER A 442 35.73 23.98 -48.20
CA SER A 442 35.68 24.33 -49.62
C SER A 442 36.93 25.06 -50.09
N GLU A 443 37.51 25.93 -49.24
CA GLU A 443 38.76 26.65 -49.53
C GLU A 443 40.01 25.74 -49.51
N LYS A 444 40.01 24.68 -48.69
CA LYS A 444 41.16 23.76 -48.54
C LYS A 444 41.21 22.61 -49.54
N ILE A 445 40.18 22.41 -50.37
CA ILE A 445 40.20 21.37 -51.41
C ILE A 445 41.23 21.68 -52.51
N GLU A 446 41.61 22.94 -52.71
CA GLU A 446 42.52 23.31 -53.80
C GLU A 446 44.02 23.12 -53.48
N GLU A 447 44.44 22.94 -52.21
CA GLU A 447 45.88 22.99 -51.89
C GLU A 447 46.56 21.71 -51.38
N ASN A 448 45.87 20.63 -50.98
CA ASN A 448 46.57 19.57 -50.21
C ASN A 448 46.10 18.12 -50.45
N THR A 449 46.26 17.60 -51.67
CA THR A 449 46.10 16.15 -51.93
C THR A 449 47.24 15.31 -51.33
N ALA A 450 48.47 15.85 -51.31
CA ALA A 450 49.66 15.14 -50.81
C ALA A 450 49.73 15.06 -49.26
N ASP A 451 49.16 16.04 -48.55
CA ASP A 451 49.05 16.00 -47.09
C ASP A 451 47.87 15.15 -46.63
N HIS A 452 46.83 15.01 -47.46
CA HIS A 452 45.65 14.20 -47.15
C HIS A 452 45.98 12.71 -47.01
N GLU A 453 46.87 12.15 -47.85
CA GLU A 453 47.34 10.76 -47.74
C GLU A 453 48.18 10.52 -46.47
N LYS A 454 49.04 11.48 -46.10
CA LYS A 454 49.84 11.38 -44.87
C LYS A 454 48.99 11.48 -43.62
N VAL A 455 48.01 12.38 -43.62
CA VAL A 455 47.04 12.54 -42.53
C VAL A 455 46.12 11.33 -42.45
N TRP A 456 45.68 10.76 -43.58
CA TRP A 456 44.94 9.48 -43.60
C TRP A 456 45.74 8.33 -43.04
N SER A 457 46.99 8.19 -43.47
CA SER A 457 47.90 7.15 -42.97
C SER A 457 48.16 7.29 -41.46
N PHE A 458 48.29 8.53 -40.97
CA PHE A 458 48.45 8.84 -39.56
C PHE A 458 47.18 8.57 -38.74
N LEU A 459 46.00 8.93 -39.26
CA LEU A 459 44.71 8.63 -38.64
C LEU A 459 44.41 7.12 -38.63
N GLU A 460 44.77 6.40 -39.69
CA GLU A 460 44.63 4.94 -39.77
C GLU A 460 45.55 4.23 -38.75
N GLN A 461 46.79 4.71 -38.60
CA GLN A 461 47.70 4.23 -37.54
C GLN A 461 47.21 4.60 -36.13
N SER A 462 46.69 5.82 -35.94
CA SER A 462 46.17 6.27 -34.64
C SER A 462 44.91 5.52 -34.23
N THR A 463 44.01 5.23 -35.16
CA THR A 463 42.76 4.48 -34.90
C THR A 463 43.01 3.00 -34.66
N MET A 464 44.06 2.41 -35.22
CA MET A 464 44.53 1.05 -34.89
C MET A 464 45.06 0.93 -33.44
N MET A 465 45.56 2.04 -32.86
CA MET A 465 46.20 2.07 -31.54
C MET A 465 45.26 2.50 -30.39
N GLU A 466 44.00 2.84 -30.70
CA GLU A 466 43.07 3.36 -29.72
C GLU A 466 42.23 2.21 -29.10
N PRO A 467 42.36 1.93 -27.79
CA PRO A 467 41.79 0.74 -27.14
C PRO A 467 40.25 0.73 -27.05
N ARG A 468 39.58 1.80 -27.52
CA ARG A 468 38.11 1.90 -27.61
C ARG A 468 37.56 1.53 -29.00
N ASN A 469 38.41 1.39 -30.02
CA ASN A 469 38.00 0.99 -31.37
C ASN A 469 38.06 -0.54 -31.51
N PHE A 470 37.13 -1.23 -30.86
CA PHE A 470 36.82 -2.60 -31.29
C PHE A 470 36.20 -2.51 -32.69
N LYS A 471 36.96 -2.92 -33.72
CA LYS A 471 36.36 -3.33 -34.99
C LYS A 471 35.25 -4.31 -34.65
N ARG A 472 33.98 -3.90 -34.79
CA ARG A 472 32.86 -4.84 -34.79
C ARG A 472 33.24 -5.90 -35.81
N ALA A 473 33.47 -7.13 -35.35
CA ALA A 473 33.69 -8.26 -36.23
C ALA A 473 32.53 -8.26 -37.22
N SER A 474 32.83 -8.07 -38.50
CA SER A 474 31.86 -8.30 -39.56
C SER A 474 31.35 -9.72 -39.35
N SER A 475 30.08 -9.85 -38.98
CA SER A 475 29.36 -11.11 -38.98
C SER A 475 29.66 -11.83 -40.30
N PRO A 476 29.97 -13.14 -40.28
CA PRO A 476 30.30 -13.85 -41.50
C PRO A 476 29.12 -13.77 -42.46
N VAL A 477 29.42 -13.25 -43.64
CA VAL A 477 28.54 -13.24 -44.81
C VAL A 477 28.18 -14.68 -45.12
N TYR A 478 27.01 -15.12 -44.65
CA TYR A 478 26.29 -16.20 -45.30
C TYR A 478 25.54 -15.59 -46.47
N ASN A 479 26.00 -15.92 -47.67
CA ASN A 479 25.23 -15.76 -48.90
C ASN A 479 23.90 -16.50 -48.73
N SER A 480 22.79 -15.77 -48.73
CA SER A 480 21.51 -16.31 -49.18
C SER A 480 20.75 -15.20 -49.90
N ALA A 481 20.98 -15.13 -51.20
CA ALA A 481 20.06 -14.47 -52.10
C ALA A 481 18.80 -15.34 -52.20
N SER A 482 17.75 -14.96 -51.48
CA SER A 482 16.36 -15.35 -51.78
C SER A 482 15.40 -14.45 -51.00
N GLU A 483 14.84 -13.50 -51.73
CA GLU A 483 13.45 -13.03 -51.64
C GLU A 483 12.83 -12.80 -50.25
N ASP A 484 12.74 -11.51 -49.94
CA ASP A 484 11.51 -10.82 -49.53
C ASP A 484 10.27 -11.73 -49.37
N THR A 485 9.91 -12.05 -48.13
CA THR A 485 8.52 -12.29 -47.72
C THR A 485 8.40 -11.91 -46.25
N PHE A 486 7.80 -10.76 -46.00
CA PHE A 486 7.24 -10.38 -44.71
C PHE A 486 6.34 -11.51 -44.19
N GLN A 487 6.78 -12.21 -43.15
CA GLN A 487 5.89 -13.01 -42.29
C GLN A 487 5.99 -12.46 -40.86
N PHE A 488 4.98 -11.66 -40.50
CA PHE A 488 4.62 -11.46 -39.10
C PHE A 488 4.31 -12.84 -38.50
N ARG A 489 5.17 -13.35 -37.63
CA ARG A 489 4.71 -14.34 -36.65
C ARG A 489 4.09 -13.58 -35.49
N SER A 490 2.77 -13.49 -35.50
CA SER A 490 1.98 -13.19 -34.30
C SER A 490 2.26 -14.27 -33.26
N LEU A 491 3.01 -13.91 -32.22
CA LEU A 491 3.16 -14.72 -31.03
C LEU A 491 1.93 -14.52 -30.12
N GLU A 492 0.74 -14.77 -30.66
CA GLU A 492 -0.55 -14.71 -29.96
C GLU A 492 -1.43 -15.85 -30.46
N GLU A 493 -0.97 -17.08 -30.34
CA GLU A 493 -1.81 -18.24 -30.68
C GLU A 493 -1.34 -19.48 -29.92
N ASP A 494 -1.38 -19.44 -28.59
CA ASP A 494 -1.30 -20.63 -27.74
C ASP A 494 -2.02 -20.40 -26.42
N CYS A 495 -3.35 -20.21 -26.46
CA CYS A 495 -4.22 -20.36 -25.29
C CYS A 495 -5.72 -20.57 -25.63
N SER A 496 -6.06 -21.05 -26.83
CA SER A 496 -7.45 -21.37 -27.16
C SER A 496 -7.76 -22.81 -26.76
N LEU A 497 -8.50 -22.99 -25.66
CA LEU A 497 -9.03 -24.30 -25.26
C LEU A 497 -9.77 -24.94 -26.44
N THR A 498 -9.36 -26.15 -26.82
CA THR A 498 -9.98 -26.90 -27.91
C THR A 498 -11.48 -27.10 -27.65
N ARG A 499 -12.27 -27.14 -28.73
CA ARG A 499 -13.73 -27.28 -28.67
C ARG A 499 -14.18 -28.51 -27.87
N GLU A 500 -13.40 -29.59 -27.87
CA GLU A 500 -13.69 -30.76 -27.03
C GLU A 500 -13.44 -30.51 -25.53
N GLU A 501 -12.43 -29.69 -25.18
CA GLU A 501 -12.10 -29.33 -23.79
C GLU A 501 -13.20 -28.44 -23.19
N ILE A 502 -13.70 -27.48 -23.98
CA ILE A 502 -14.84 -26.61 -23.61
C ILE A 502 -16.11 -27.46 -23.38
N LYS A 503 -16.38 -28.42 -24.27
CA LYS A 503 -17.51 -29.35 -24.11
C LYS A 503 -17.38 -30.23 -22.87
N ARG A 504 -16.18 -30.73 -22.57
CA ARG A 504 -15.94 -31.54 -21.36
C ARG A 504 -16.16 -30.74 -20.08
N ARG A 505 -15.66 -29.51 -20.00
CA ARG A 505 -15.89 -28.64 -18.82
C ARG A 505 -17.37 -28.25 -18.67
N SER A 506 -18.07 -27.99 -19.78
CA SER A 506 -19.50 -27.71 -19.77
C SER A 506 -20.33 -28.90 -19.21
N ILE A 507 -20.01 -30.13 -19.62
CA ILE A 507 -20.70 -31.33 -19.12
C ILE A 507 -20.41 -31.54 -17.62
N GLN A 508 -19.17 -31.31 -17.17
CA GLN A 508 -18.81 -31.43 -15.74
C GLN A 508 -19.54 -30.40 -14.86
N LEU A 509 -19.74 -29.17 -15.36
CA LEU A 509 -20.54 -28.15 -14.68
C LEU A 509 -22.02 -28.55 -14.60
N ILE A 510 -22.58 -29.12 -15.67
CA ILE A 510 -23.96 -29.59 -15.69
C ILE A 510 -24.17 -30.76 -14.72
N GLU A 511 -23.22 -31.70 -14.64
CA GLU A 511 -23.27 -32.83 -13.71
C GLU A 511 -23.10 -32.40 -12.24
N ALA A 512 -22.28 -31.37 -11.97
CA ALA A 512 -22.08 -30.82 -10.63
C ALA A 512 -23.34 -30.14 -10.08
N HIS A 513 -24.17 -29.56 -10.96
CA HIS A 513 -25.40 -28.86 -10.59
C HIS A 513 -26.68 -29.71 -10.67
N GLN A 514 -26.61 -31.01 -10.99
CA GLN A 514 -27.79 -31.86 -10.88
C GLN A 514 -28.13 -32.17 -9.42
N PRO A 515 -29.37 -31.92 -8.95
CA PRO A 515 -29.78 -32.23 -7.60
C PRO A 515 -29.80 -33.74 -7.38
N LYS A 516 -28.95 -34.24 -6.48
CA LYS A 516 -28.93 -35.65 -6.06
C LYS A 516 -30.31 -36.05 -5.54
N LYS A 517 -31.02 -36.93 -6.25
CA LYS A 517 -32.26 -37.56 -5.79
C LYS A 517 -31.98 -38.32 -4.48
N LYS A 518 -32.61 -37.87 -3.38
CA LYS A 518 -32.58 -38.56 -2.07
C LYS A 518 -33.27 -39.92 -2.20
N ALA A 519 -32.56 -41.00 -1.90
CA ALA A 519 -33.14 -42.32 -1.72
C ALA A 519 -33.97 -42.35 -0.42
N GLN A 520 -35.26 -42.67 -0.53
CA GLN A 520 -36.17 -42.91 0.59
C GLN A 520 -35.66 -44.09 1.43
N ARG A 521 -35.37 -43.86 2.71
CA ARG A 521 -35.23 -44.91 3.72
C ARG A 521 -36.62 -45.47 4.03
N GLY A 522 -36.84 -46.73 3.67
CA GLY A 522 -38.03 -47.49 4.06
C GLY A 522 -38.08 -47.67 5.58
N THR A 523 -39.20 -47.26 6.16
CA THR A 523 -39.63 -47.57 7.53
C THR A 523 -40.00 -49.05 7.63
N LYS A 524 -39.32 -49.80 8.51
CA LYS A 524 -39.84 -51.08 9.00
C LYS A 524 -40.68 -50.82 10.24
N LYS A 525 -41.97 -51.19 10.17
CA LYS A 525 -42.87 -51.42 11.30
C LYS A 525 -43.24 -52.89 11.32
N SER A 526 -43.33 -53.39 12.55
CA SER A 526 -43.83 -54.70 13.03
C SER A 526 -42.95 -55.92 12.82
#